data_AF-A0A9Q3Q848-F1
#
_entry.id   AF-A0A9Q3Q848-F1
#
_cell.length_a   1.000
_cell.length_b   1.000
_cell.length_c   1.000
_cell.angle_alpha   90.00
_cell.angle_beta   90.00
_cell.angle_gamma   90.00
#
_symmetry.space_group_name_H-M   'P 1'
#
loop_
_entity.id
_entity.type
_entity.pdbx_description
1 polymer ?
#
loop_
_entity_poly.entity_id
_entity_poly.type
_entity_poly.pdbx_seq_one_letter_code
_entity_poly.pdbx_strand_id
1 'polypeptide(L)'
;MVTINSILNIFINELIQLEPGIVIQTPQYPQGGRVFVHVGSLLGDLVANHKVAGFASHSATRFFSWCDSPKADIQQLQVGRLRQQQLVKDYSQAFKDLKNEAERTRMVKKSGIRWNQWIWDFEKVELNENEDQEHDSGDDCEMQDGNTSDQAGISWQKANKMMSALSNFKVPFGVTHIPQWLGQAKEGKIKESEWQSLFSIYLPLKAIDILLGDIDKLLENSNETGKTCILINNFSALVACTHILEAQSITNDLSLQFGEEYWNYCETSRTLFPGYTINPNHHYALHIEKQLKWWGPLNGVLEFAGERLNGILQQIPASGKVGE
;
A
#
# COMPACT_ATOMS: atom_id res chain seq x y z
N MET A 1 20.23 23.62 12.77
CA MET A 1 19.53 23.15 11.56
C MET A 1 18.12 22.77 12.00
N VAL A 2 17.11 23.55 11.60
CA VAL A 2 15.71 23.24 11.94
C VAL A 2 15.34 22.00 11.14
N THR A 3 15.14 20.86 11.81
CA THR A 3 14.70 19.64 11.13
C THR A 3 13.20 19.76 10.82
N ILE A 4 12.70 19.01 9.84
CA ILE A 4 11.26 18.97 9.52
C ILE A 4 10.40 18.72 10.79
N ASN A 5 10.93 17.91 11.71
CA ASN A 5 10.32 17.64 13.00
C ASN A 5 10.18 18.88 13.88
N SER A 6 11.12 19.83 13.84
CA SER A 6 11.03 21.09 14.59
C SER A 6 9.95 22.03 14.04
N ILE A 7 9.64 21.97 12.73
CA ILE A 7 8.56 22.77 12.12
C ILE A 7 7.20 22.12 12.41
N LEU A 8 7.08 20.81 12.14
CA LEU A 8 5.87 20.03 12.43
C LEU A 8 5.47 20.11 13.91
N ASN A 9 6.47 20.28 14.78
CA ASN A 9 6.28 20.45 16.22
C ASN A 9 5.30 21.54 16.61
N ILE A 10 5.35 22.67 15.91
CA ILE A 10 4.51 23.82 16.22
C ILE A 10 3.04 23.45 15.99
N PHE A 11 2.74 22.87 14.83
CA PHE A 11 1.38 22.50 14.45
C PHE A 11 0.83 21.34 15.29
N ILE A 12 1.62 20.28 15.50
CA ILE A 12 1.12 19.10 16.20
C ILE A 12 0.82 19.41 17.67
N ASN A 13 1.65 20.23 18.32
CA ASN A 13 1.39 20.64 19.71
C ASN A 13 0.07 21.41 19.84
N GLU A 14 -0.34 22.17 18.82
CA GLU A 14 -1.65 22.84 18.80
C GLU A 14 -2.79 21.86 18.52
N LEU A 15 -2.61 20.96 17.55
CA LEU A 15 -3.64 19.99 17.16
C LEU A 15 -3.97 19.00 18.27
N ILE A 16 -2.98 18.53 19.04
CA ILE A 16 -3.20 17.61 20.17
C ILE A 16 -4.08 18.24 21.25
N GLN A 17 -4.01 19.57 21.46
CA GLN A 17 -4.89 20.25 22.42
C GLN A 17 -6.37 20.18 22.03
N LEU A 18 -6.67 19.86 20.77
CA LEU A 18 -8.03 19.75 20.24
C LEU A 18 -8.60 18.33 20.34
N GLU A 19 -7.80 17.33 20.74
CA GLU A 19 -8.24 15.94 20.90
C GLU A 19 -9.39 15.76 21.92
N PRO A 20 -9.40 16.45 23.09
CA PRO A 20 -10.53 16.38 24.03
C PRO A 20 -11.84 16.97 23.48
N GLY A 21 -11.77 17.64 22.33
CA GLY A 21 -12.89 18.25 21.63
C GLY A 21 -13.16 19.69 22.07
N ILE A 22 -13.29 20.58 21.09
CA ILE A 22 -13.66 21.99 21.27
C ILE A 22 -15.11 22.23 20.82
N VAL A 23 -15.77 23.25 21.36
CA VAL A 23 -17.12 23.65 20.93
C VAL A 23 -16.99 24.79 19.93
N ILE A 24 -17.45 24.56 18.69
CA ILE A 24 -17.47 25.57 17.64
C ILE A 24 -18.91 25.96 17.36
N GLN A 25 -19.21 27.25 17.49
CA GLN A 25 -20.51 27.81 17.10
C GLN A 25 -20.51 28.16 15.62
N THR A 26 -21.58 27.81 14.92
CA THR A 26 -21.80 28.18 13.53
C THR A 26 -23.20 28.77 13.36
N PRO A 27 -23.50 29.51 12.27
CA PRO A 27 -24.85 30.02 12.04
C PRO A 27 -25.93 28.93 12.04
N GLN A 28 -25.60 27.71 11.59
CA GLN A 28 -26.51 26.56 11.58
C GLN A 28 -26.63 25.87 12.95
N TYR A 29 -25.59 25.99 13.81
CA TYR A 29 -25.57 25.44 15.16
C TYR A 29 -25.20 26.54 16.18
N PRO A 30 -26.14 27.44 16.54
CA PRO A 30 -25.88 28.57 17.44
C PRO A 30 -25.50 28.14 18.86
N GLN A 31 -25.96 26.97 19.29
CA GLN A 31 -25.60 26.37 20.58
C GLN A 31 -24.22 25.70 20.58
N GLY A 32 -23.56 25.62 19.42
CA GLY A 32 -22.27 24.98 19.23
C GLY A 32 -22.38 23.50 18.87
N GLY A 33 -21.44 23.04 18.04
CA GLY A 33 -21.16 21.62 17.81
C GLY A 33 -19.81 21.26 18.43
N ARG A 34 -19.72 20.10 19.09
CA ARG A 34 -18.44 19.60 19.59
C ARG A 34 -17.65 19.01 18.43
N VAL A 35 -16.46 19.54 18.20
CA VAL A 35 -15.55 19.13 17.14
C VAL A 35 -14.31 18.53 17.78
N PHE A 36 -13.96 17.34 17.32
CA PHE A 36 -12.75 16.63 17.74
C PHE A 36 -11.75 16.64 16.59
N VAL A 37 -10.48 16.79 16.91
CA VAL A 37 -9.40 16.70 15.93
C VAL A 37 -8.47 15.59 16.37
N HIS A 38 -8.19 14.68 15.46
CA HIS A 38 -7.24 13.58 15.65
C HIS A 38 -6.17 13.67 14.57
N VAL A 39 -4.91 13.53 14.96
CA VAL A 39 -3.79 13.56 14.02
C VAL A 39 -3.50 12.13 13.56
N GLY A 40 -3.84 11.83 12.30
CA GLY A 40 -3.46 10.57 11.67
C GLY A 40 -1.98 10.58 11.28
N SER A 41 -1.24 9.53 11.64
CA SER A 41 0.12 9.28 11.13
C SER A 41 0.11 8.13 10.11
N LEU A 42 1.18 8.04 9.30
CA LEU A 42 1.34 7.03 8.24
C LEU A 42 0.41 7.16 7.03
N LEU A 43 -0.08 8.37 6.74
CA LEU A 43 -0.86 8.68 5.55
C LEU A 43 0.04 9.37 4.52
N GLY A 44 0.71 8.58 3.68
CA GLY A 44 1.65 9.07 2.67
C GLY A 44 2.53 7.96 2.11
N ASP A 45 3.44 8.31 1.21
CA ASP A 45 4.40 7.38 0.66
C ASP A 45 5.24 6.70 1.76
N LEU A 46 5.71 5.49 1.47
CA LEU A 46 6.42 4.64 2.42
C LEU A 46 7.64 5.33 3.05
N VAL A 47 8.39 6.09 2.25
CA VAL A 47 9.63 6.75 2.68
C VAL A 47 9.32 7.95 3.58
N ALA A 48 8.31 8.74 3.23
CA ALA A 48 7.82 9.84 4.05
C ALA A 48 7.29 9.32 5.38
N ASN A 49 6.47 8.28 5.35
CA ASN A 49 5.95 7.59 6.52
C ASN A 49 7.05 7.11 7.47
N HIS A 50 8.09 6.45 6.94
CA HIS A 50 9.20 5.99 7.76
C HIS A 50 9.94 7.15 8.43
N LYS A 51 10.17 8.25 7.71
CA LYS A 51 10.84 9.42 8.26
C LYS A 51 10.01 10.12 9.33
N VAL A 52 8.73 10.36 9.05
CA VAL A 52 7.81 11.11 9.93
C VAL A 52 7.42 10.31 11.16
N ALA A 53 7.28 8.99 11.06
CA ALA A 53 6.92 8.12 12.18
C ALA A 53 8.14 7.46 12.86
N GLY A 54 9.36 7.73 12.40
CA GLY A 54 10.58 7.22 13.04
C GLY A 54 10.88 5.74 12.77
N PHE A 55 10.32 5.14 11.72
CA PHE A 55 10.70 3.80 11.30
C PHE A 55 12.03 3.79 10.55
N ALA A 56 12.68 2.63 10.55
CA ALA A 56 13.88 2.38 9.77
C ALA A 56 13.55 2.41 8.27
N SER A 57 14.53 2.75 7.44
CA SER A 57 14.35 2.76 5.98
C SER A 57 14.02 1.37 5.44
N HIS A 58 13.46 1.31 4.23
CA HIS A 58 13.17 0.07 3.50
C HIS A 58 14.37 -0.90 3.34
N SER A 59 15.59 -0.42 3.53
CA SER A 59 16.82 -1.22 3.53
C SER A 59 17.11 -1.94 4.85
N ALA A 60 16.41 -1.60 5.93
CA ALA A 60 16.62 -2.20 7.23
C ALA A 60 16.00 -3.59 7.35
N THR A 61 16.53 -4.41 8.25
CA THR A 61 16.00 -5.76 8.50
C THR A 61 14.55 -5.73 8.98
N ARG A 62 14.15 -4.74 9.78
CA ARG A 62 12.78 -4.57 10.29
C ARG A 62 12.27 -3.19 9.89
N PHE A 63 11.72 -3.08 8.69
CA PHE A 63 11.24 -1.80 8.14
C PHE A 63 9.72 -1.72 8.00
N PHE A 64 9.00 -2.83 8.18
CA PHE A 64 7.53 -2.79 8.16
C PHE A 64 7.00 -1.98 9.34
N SER A 65 6.16 -0.98 9.03
CA SER A 65 5.59 -0.06 10.02
C SER A 65 4.43 -0.67 10.81
N TRP A 66 3.81 -1.73 10.29
CA TRP A 66 2.58 -2.32 10.81
C TRP A 66 2.81 -3.64 11.58
N CYS A 67 3.87 -4.36 11.24
CA CYS A 67 4.28 -5.60 11.89
C CYS A 67 5.78 -5.61 12.15
N ASP A 68 6.22 -6.62 12.87
CA ASP A 68 7.62 -6.83 13.18
C ASP A 68 8.33 -7.80 12.23
N SER A 69 7.67 -8.29 11.17
CA SER A 69 8.26 -9.21 10.19
C SER A 69 9.63 -8.70 9.72
N PRO A 70 10.65 -9.56 9.70
CA PRO A 70 11.91 -9.19 9.10
C PRO A 70 11.77 -9.22 7.57
N LYS A 71 12.59 -8.42 6.89
CA LYS A 71 12.67 -8.38 5.42
C LYS A 71 12.97 -9.76 4.81
N ALA A 72 13.73 -10.61 5.52
CA ALA A 72 14.07 -11.95 5.06
C ALA A 72 12.84 -12.85 4.88
N ASP A 73 11.79 -12.65 5.69
CA ASP A 73 10.59 -13.48 5.68
C ASP A 73 9.55 -12.99 4.65
N ILE A 74 9.90 -12.02 3.81
CA ILE A 74 8.95 -11.40 2.87
C ILE A 74 8.32 -12.40 1.90
N GLN A 75 9.06 -13.45 1.52
CA GLN A 75 8.60 -14.52 0.63
C GLN A 75 7.46 -15.34 1.25
N GLN A 76 7.34 -15.34 2.57
CA GLN A 76 6.29 -16.05 3.29
C GLN A 76 4.93 -15.37 3.14
N LEU A 77 4.86 -14.09 2.72
CA LEU A 77 3.61 -13.32 2.57
C LEU A 77 2.68 -13.49 3.79
N GLN A 78 3.26 -13.53 4.97
CA GLN A 78 2.55 -13.66 6.23
C GLN A 78 2.79 -12.42 7.06
N VAL A 79 1.75 -12.01 7.77
CA VAL A 79 1.83 -10.90 8.72
C VAL A 79 2.48 -11.41 9.99
N GLY A 80 3.63 -10.84 10.35
CA GLY A 80 4.25 -11.06 11.65
C GLY A 80 3.48 -10.39 12.78
N ARG A 81 4.07 -10.37 13.97
CA ARG A 81 3.43 -9.75 15.14
C ARG A 81 3.17 -8.28 14.86
N LEU A 82 1.92 -7.88 14.99
CA LEU A 82 1.51 -6.50 14.79
C LEU A 82 2.20 -5.59 15.80
N ARG A 83 2.69 -4.45 15.32
CA ARG A 83 3.33 -3.46 16.19
C ARG A 83 2.27 -2.83 17.08
N GLN A 84 2.44 -3.01 18.39
CA GLN A 84 1.61 -2.35 19.38
C GLN A 84 2.18 -0.97 19.68
N GLN A 85 1.31 0.04 19.78
CA GLN A 85 1.72 1.42 20.02
C GLN A 85 2.62 1.57 21.23
N GLN A 86 2.24 0.97 22.36
CA GLN A 86 3.02 1.11 23.59
C GLN A 86 4.45 0.59 23.39
N LEU A 87 4.60 -0.53 22.70
CA LEU A 87 5.92 -1.08 22.39
C LEU A 87 6.72 -0.15 21.46
N VAL A 88 6.07 0.47 20.46
CA VAL A 88 6.73 1.45 19.58
C VAL A 88 7.14 2.70 20.37
N LYS A 89 6.31 3.18 21.31
CA LYS A 89 6.61 4.28 22.24
C LYS A 89 7.80 3.95 23.13
N ASP A 90 7.80 2.75 23.73
CA ASP A 90 8.87 2.28 24.61
C ASP A 90 10.21 2.20 23.86
N TYR A 91 10.22 1.65 22.64
CA TYR A 91 11.40 1.66 21.80
C TYR A 91 11.80 3.08 21.35
N SER A 92 10.87 3.95 21.00
CA SER A 92 11.20 5.34 20.66
C SER A 92 11.92 6.03 21.83
N GLN A 93 11.36 5.90 23.04
CA GLN A 93 11.89 6.50 24.26
C GLN A 93 13.26 5.91 24.63
N ALA A 94 13.39 4.57 24.62
CA ALA A 94 14.68 3.94 24.85
C ALA A 94 15.74 4.39 23.83
N PHE A 95 15.40 4.59 22.55
CA PHE A 95 16.35 5.15 21.56
C PHE A 95 16.81 6.56 21.95
N LYS A 96 15.89 7.41 22.43
CA LYS A 96 16.19 8.78 22.86
C LYS A 96 17.16 8.82 24.03
N ASP A 97 17.00 7.90 24.97
CA ASP A 97 17.79 7.85 26.20
C ASP A 97 19.21 7.29 25.97
N LEU A 98 19.45 6.60 24.85
CA LEU A 98 20.78 6.17 24.45
C LEU A 98 21.69 7.36 24.10
N LYS A 99 22.88 7.35 24.69
CA LYS A 99 23.91 8.39 24.52
C LYS A 99 24.91 8.08 23.40
N ASN A 100 25.07 6.80 23.07
CA ASN A 100 26.05 6.32 22.10
C ASN A 100 25.39 5.96 20.76
N GLU A 101 25.98 6.43 19.66
CA GLU A 101 25.51 6.15 18.30
C GLU A 101 25.60 4.66 17.93
N ALA A 102 26.59 3.94 18.47
CA ALA A 102 26.70 2.49 18.28
C ALA A 102 25.53 1.74 18.93
N GLU A 103 25.06 2.20 20.09
CA GLU A 103 23.91 1.62 20.78
C GLU A 103 22.61 1.95 20.02
N ARG A 104 22.47 3.18 19.54
CA ARG A 104 21.34 3.59 18.69
C ARG A 104 21.25 2.76 17.42
N THR A 105 22.38 2.52 16.75
CA THR A 105 22.44 1.69 15.54
C THR A 105 22.02 0.25 15.83
N ARG A 106 22.51 -0.34 16.93
CA ARG A 106 22.11 -1.70 17.36
C ARG A 106 20.62 -1.77 17.67
N MET A 107 20.09 -0.73 18.32
CA MET A 107 18.68 -0.65 18.66
C MET A 107 17.81 -0.57 17.42
N VAL A 108 18.13 0.30 16.46
CA VAL A 108 17.38 0.40 15.19
C VAL A 108 17.45 -0.90 14.41
N LYS A 109 18.60 -1.59 14.40
CA LYS A 109 18.73 -2.90 13.78
C LYS A 109 17.80 -3.94 14.44
N LYS A 110 17.63 -3.87 15.76
CA LYS A 110 16.77 -4.77 16.54
C LYS A 110 15.28 -4.46 16.40
N SER A 111 14.88 -3.19 16.51
CA SER A 111 13.47 -2.79 16.61
C SER A 111 12.90 -2.20 15.32
N GLY A 112 13.75 -1.66 14.45
CA GLY A 112 13.32 -0.87 13.30
C GLY A 112 12.84 0.54 13.66
N ILE A 113 13.08 1.01 14.89
CA ILE A 113 12.48 2.24 15.42
C ILE A 113 13.57 3.22 15.89
N ARG A 114 13.39 4.49 15.56
CA ARG A 114 14.19 5.64 15.98
C ARG A 114 13.35 6.55 16.87
N TRP A 115 14.02 7.44 17.60
CA TRP A 115 13.31 8.48 18.34
C TRP A 115 12.52 9.34 17.38
N ASN A 116 11.22 9.40 17.63
CA ASN A 116 10.35 10.36 17.02
C ASN A 116 9.33 10.83 18.05
N GLN A 117 9.15 12.15 18.09
CA GLN A 117 8.21 12.80 18.98
C GLN A 117 6.75 12.55 18.57
N TRP A 118 6.48 11.94 17.41
CA TRP A 118 5.14 11.78 16.84
C TRP A 118 4.63 10.34 16.83
N ILE A 119 5.36 9.43 17.47
CA ILE A 119 4.95 8.02 17.64
C ILE A 119 3.69 7.87 18.53
N TRP A 120 3.09 8.97 19.00
CA TRP A 120 2.06 8.94 20.05
C TRP A 120 0.64 8.61 19.63
N ASP A 121 0.30 8.63 18.33
CA ASP A 121 -1.10 8.54 17.85
C ASP A 121 -1.48 7.24 17.10
N PHE A 122 -0.79 6.13 17.38
CA PHE A 122 -1.28 4.79 16.99
C PHE A 122 -2.32 4.22 18.00
N GLU A 123 -3.55 4.71 18.15
CA GLU A 123 -4.50 4.07 19.09
C GLU A 123 -5.94 4.04 18.53
N LYS A 124 -6.80 3.02 18.70
CA LYS A 124 -6.94 1.88 19.62
C LYS A 124 -7.65 0.73 18.88
N VAL A 125 -7.18 -0.52 18.97
CA VAL A 125 -7.98 -1.77 19.17
C VAL A 125 -6.98 -2.91 19.40
N GLU A 126 -7.03 -3.50 20.59
CA GLU A 126 -6.32 -4.75 20.91
C GLU A 126 -6.88 -5.88 20.03
N LEU A 127 -6.03 -6.48 19.21
CA LEU A 127 -6.28 -7.81 18.65
C LEU A 127 -5.09 -8.68 19.07
N ASN A 128 -5.41 -9.69 19.86
CA ASN A 128 -4.50 -10.78 20.24
C ASN A 128 -4.14 -11.57 18.98
N GLU A 129 -2.88 -11.96 18.81
CA GLU A 129 -2.54 -13.29 18.27
C GLU A 129 -1.05 -13.60 18.36
N ASN A 130 -0.80 -14.91 18.41
CA ASN A 130 0.35 -15.62 18.96
C ASN A 130 1.49 -15.85 17.95
N GLU A 131 2.62 -16.31 18.49
CA GLU A 131 4.00 -16.34 17.98
C GLU A 131 4.33 -17.46 16.95
N ASP A 132 5.58 -17.42 16.46
CA ASP A 132 6.40 -18.42 15.73
C ASP A 132 6.49 -18.25 14.19
N GLN A 133 7.60 -18.47 13.48
CA GLN A 133 9.02 -18.71 13.77
C GLN A 133 9.85 -18.42 12.50
N GLU A 134 11.12 -18.04 12.70
CA GLU A 134 12.08 -17.42 11.75
C GLU A 134 12.60 -18.38 10.65
N HIS A 135 12.94 -17.88 9.44
CA HIS A 135 14.07 -18.41 8.64
C HIS A 135 14.54 -17.52 7.47
N ASP A 136 15.85 -17.25 7.49
CA ASP A 136 16.78 -16.46 6.64
C ASP A 136 16.66 -16.68 5.11
N SER A 137 16.69 -15.67 4.22
CA SER A 137 17.90 -14.94 3.76
C SER A 137 17.56 -14.01 2.55
N GLY A 138 18.47 -13.09 2.22
CA GLY A 138 18.32 -11.88 1.37
C GLY A 138 17.89 -12.08 -0.10
N ASP A 139 17.49 -11.05 -0.86
CA ASP A 139 18.25 -9.85 -1.22
C ASP A 139 17.31 -8.72 -1.76
N ASP A 140 17.85 -7.53 -2.05
CA ASP A 140 17.14 -6.31 -2.47
C ASP A 140 16.35 -6.40 -3.80
N CYS A 141 15.13 -5.86 -3.84
CA CYS A 141 14.30 -5.77 -5.05
C CYS A 141 13.89 -4.33 -5.36
N GLU A 142 14.61 -3.70 -6.30
CA GLU A 142 13.98 -2.84 -7.29
C GLU A 142 13.08 -3.73 -8.17
N MET A 143 11.96 -3.21 -8.67
CA MET A 143 11.13 -3.89 -9.68
C MET A 143 11.96 -4.05 -10.96
N GLN A 144 12.77 -5.10 -11.04
CA GLN A 144 13.47 -5.46 -12.27
C GLN A 144 12.48 -6.08 -13.25
N ASP A 145 12.62 -5.71 -14.52
CA ASP A 145 11.97 -6.38 -15.63
C ASP A 145 12.34 -7.86 -15.59
N GLY A 146 11.38 -8.70 -15.23
CA GLY A 146 11.56 -10.14 -15.17
C GLY A 146 12.04 -10.68 -16.51
N ASN A 147 13.19 -11.35 -16.49
CA ASN A 147 13.74 -12.01 -17.66
C ASN A 147 12.71 -13.02 -18.20
N THR A 148 12.21 -12.78 -19.40
CA THR A 148 11.15 -13.58 -20.01
C THR A 148 11.67 -14.94 -20.44
N SER A 149 11.71 -15.88 -19.51
CA SER A 149 11.67 -17.30 -19.85
C SER A 149 10.21 -17.75 -19.92
N ASP A 150 9.89 -18.61 -20.87
CA ASP A 150 8.55 -19.17 -21.13
C ASP A 150 7.97 -20.03 -19.97
N GLN A 151 8.49 -19.88 -18.75
CA GLN A 151 8.02 -20.55 -17.53
C GLN A 151 7.03 -19.71 -16.71
N ALA A 152 6.82 -18.44 -17.04
CA ALA A 152 5.80 -17.60 -16.41
C ALA A 152 4.40 -17.95 -16.94
N GLY A 153 3.40 -18.11 -16.05
CA GLY A 153 2.06 -18.64 -16.33
C GLY A 153 1.20 -17.97 -17.42
N ILE A 154 1.68 -16.92 -18.10
CA ILE A 154 1.05 -16.32 -19.27
C ILE A 154 2.07 -16.32 -20.42
N SER A 155 1.76 -17.05 -21.51
CA SER A 155 2.65 -17.05 -22.68
C SER A 155 2.74 -15.66 -23.30
N TRP A 156 3.90 -15.33 -23.89
CA TRP A 156 4.11 -14.09 -24.64
C TRP A 156 3.03 -13.83 -25.71
N GLN A 157 2.49 -14.90 -26.30
CA GLN A 157 1.39 -14.82 -27.25
C GLN A 157 0.09 -14.32 -26.60
N LYS A 158 -0.26 -14.83 -25.41
CA LYS A 158 -1.43 -14.35 -24.66
C LYS A 158 -1.24 -12.90 -24.21
N ALA A 159 -0.04 -12.53 -23.75
CA ALA A 159 0.29 -11.16 -23.38
C ALA A 159 0.13 -10.17 -24.56
N ASN A 160 0.64 -10.51 -25.75
CA ASN A 160 0.50 -9.67 -26.95
C ASN A 160 -0.96 -9.54 -27.40
N LYS A 161 -1.74 -10.63 -27.33
CA LYS A 161 -3.19 -10.57 -27.60
C LYS A 161 -3.89 -9.64 -26.62
N MET A 162 -3.53 -9.69 -25.34
CA MET A 162 -4.08 -8.81 -24.31
C MET A 162 -3.77 -7.35 -24.61
N MET A 163 -2.52 -7.01 -24.89
CA MET A 163 -2.12 -5.65 -25.28
C MET A 163 -2.88 -5.12 -26.50
N SER A 164 -3.05 -5.96 -27.52
CA SER A 164 -3.83 -5.61 -28.70
C SER A 164 -5.33 -5.42 -28.40
N ALA A 165 -5.90 -6.23 -27.51
CA ALA A 165 -7.31 -6.08 -27.12
C ALA A 165 -7.56 -4.82 -26.28
N LEU A 166 -6.64 -4.51 -25.36
CA LEU A 166 -6.70 -3.33 -24.50
C LEU A 166 -6.61 -2.03 -25.31
N SER A 167 -5.68 -1.94 -26.27
CA SER A 167 -5.51 -0.75 -27.13
C SER A 167 -6.73 -0.42 -28.00
N ASN A 168 -7.54 -1.43 -28.35
CA ASN A 168 -8.75 -1.24 -29.17
C ASN A 168 -10.01 -1.02 -28.31
N PHE A 169 -9.90 -1.11 -26.98
CA PHE A 169 -11.05 -1.00 -26.10
C PHE A 169 -11.48 0.46 -25.93
N LYS A 170 -12.77 0.72 -26.19
CA LYS A 170 -13.37 2.04 -26.04
C LYS A 170 -14.11 2.10 -24.71
N VAL A 171 -13.77 3.10 -23.91
CA VAL A 171 -14.43 3.39 -22.63
C VAL A 171 -15.35 4.62 -22.74
N PRO A 172 -16.40 4.71 -21.91
CA PRO A 172 -17.27 5.88 -21.85
C PRO A 172 -16.53 7.17 -21.47
N PHE A 173 -17.15 8.31 -21.77
CA PHE A 173 -16.67 9.62 -21.33
C PHE A 173 -16.59 9.68 -19.79
N GLY A 174 -15.46 10.15 -19.27
CA GLY A 174 -15.20 10.25 -17.82
C GLY A 174 -14.38 9.11 -17.23
N VAL A 175 -14.13 8.03 -17.98
CA VAL A 175 -13.15 7.00 -17.59
C VAL A 175 -11.76 7.42 -18.04
N THR A 176 -10.76 7.24 -17.17
CA THR A 176 -9.37 7.53 -17.52
C THR A 176 -8.90 6.58 -18.62
N HIS A 177 -8.37 7.15 -19.69
CA HIS A 177 -7.79 6.38 -20.78
C HIS A 177 -6.41 5.87 -20.37
N ILE A 178 -6.16 4.58 -20.57
CA ILE A 178 -4.84 3.99 -20.41
C ILE A 178 -3.95 4.29 -21.63
N PRO A 179 -2.62 4.30 -21.48
CA PRO A 179 -1.70 4.41 -22.60
C PRO A 179 -1.94 3.31 -23.64
N GLN A 180 -1.78 3.65 -24.92
CA GLN A 180 -2.04 2.70 -26.01
C GLN A 180 -1.07 1.51 -25.97
N TRP A 181 0.15 1.72 -25.45
CA TRP A 181 1.22 0.73 -25.40
C TRP A 181 1.81 0.63 -23.98
N LEU A 182 1.11 -0.01 -23.06
CA LEU A 182 1.59 -0.26 -21.70
C LEU A 182 2.99 -0.91 -21.71
N GLY A 183 3.87 -0.42 -20.85
CA GLY A 183 5.22 -0.94 -20.66
C GLY A 183 6.27 -0.45 -21.66
N GLN A 184 5.91 0.36 -22.67
CA GLN A 184 6.90 0.97 -23.55
C GLN A 184 7.50 2.23 -22.94
N ALA A 185 8.84 2.34 -22.97
CA ALA A 185 9.56 3.51 -22.45
C ALA A 185 9.07 4.86 -23.02
N LYS A 186 8.54 4.86 -24.26
CA LYS A 186 8.01 6.07 -24.91
C LYS A 186 6.73 6.61 -24.26
N GLU A 187 5.91 5.75 -23.67
CA GLU A 187 4.61 6.12 -23.08
C GLU A 187 4.77 6.66 -21.64
N GLY A 188 6.00 6.60 -21.10
CA GLY A 188 6.28 7.00 -19.73
C GLY A 188 5.77 5.99 -18.70
N LYS A 189 5.71 6.43 -17.44
CA LYS A 189 5.19 5.61 -16.34
C LYS A 189 3.67 5.71 -16.29
N ILE A 190 3.01 4.58 -16.06
CA ILE A 190 1.56 4.53 -15.82
C ILE A 190 1.25 5.34 -14.56
N LYS A 191 0.29 6.25 -14.67
CA LYS A 191 -0.20 7.08 -13.57
C LYS A 191 -1.23 6.33 -12.75
N GLU A 192 -1.48 6.78 -11.52
CA GLU A 192 -2.38 6.10 -10.59
C GLU A 192 -3.81 5.92 -11.13
N SER A 193 -4.42 6.97 -11.70
CA SER A 193 -5.76 6.87 -12.32
C SER A 193 -5.81 5.95 -13.56
N GLU A 194 -4.67 5.75 -14.23
CA GLU A 194 -4.54 4.82 -15.35
C GLU A 194 -4.42 3.38 -14.83
N TRP A 195 -3.65 3.15 -13.74
CA TRP A 195 -3.63 1.88 -13.02
C TRP A 195 -5.01 1.47 -12.53
N GLN A 196 -5.73 2.42 -11.93
CA GLN A 196 -7.10 2.21 -11.45
C GLN A 196 -8.01 1.75 -12.59
N SER A 197 -8.06 2.50 -13.69
CA SER A 197 -8.91 2.14 -14.84
C SER A 197 -8.48 0.81 -15.46
N LEU A 198 -7.17 0.53 -15.49
CA LEU A 198 -6.63 -0.72 -16.02
C LEU A 198 -7.19 -1.93 -15.27
N PHE A 199 -7.12 -1.94 -13.94
CA PHE A 199 -7.52 -3.08 -13.12
C PHE A 199 -9.02 -3.17 -12.85
N SER A 200 -9.73 -2.04 -12.80
CA SER A 200 -11.17 -2.02 -12.46
C SER A 200 -12.08 -2.08 -13.68
N ILE A 201 -11.58 -1.77 -14.88
CA ILE A 201 -12.40 -1.70 -16.09
C ILE A 201 -11.78 -2.50 -17.23
N TYR A 202 -10.58 -2.15 -17.65
CA TYR A 202 -10.01 -2.67 -18.89
C TYR A 202 -9.69 -4.17 -18.80
N LEU A 203 -8.96 -4.60 -17.77
CA LEU A 203 -8.57 -5.99 -17.60
C LEU A 203 -9.77 -6.89 -17.30
N PRO A 204 -10.70 -6.58 -16.38
CA PRO A 204 -11.86 -7.43 -16.13
C PRO A 204 -12.69 -7.70 -17.40
N LEU A 205 -12.82 -6.69 -18.28
CA LEU A 205 -13.61 -6.80 -19.50
C LEU A 205 -12.87 -7.41 -20.70
N LYS A 206 -11.52 -7.45 -20.69
CA LYS A 206 -10.74 -7.93 -21.84
C LYS A 206 -9.81 -9.09 -21.54
N ALA A 207 -9.30 -9.21 -20.33
CA ALA A 207 -8.39 -10.27 -19.97
C ALA A 207 -9.12 -11.62 -19.89
N ILE A 208 -10.35 -11.66 -19.36
CA ILE A 208 -11.08 -12.93 -19.14
C ILE A 208 -11.22 -13.75 -20.43
N ASP A 209 -11.68 -13.13 -21.52
CA ASP A 209 -11.82 -13.80 -22.83
C ASP A 209 -10.49 -14.39 -23.32
N ILE A 210 -9.39 -13.70 -23.05
CA ILE A 210 -8.04 -14.07 -23.50
C ILE A 210 -7.42 -15.14 -22.61
N LEU A 211 -7.68 -15.07 -21.30
CA LEU A 211 -7.23 -16.04 -20.31
C LEU A 211 -7.91 -17.38 -20.55
N LEU A 212 -9.23 -17.37 -20.77
CA LEU A 212 -10.04 -18.54 -21.16
C LEU A 212 -9.59 -19.11 -22.52
N GLY A 213 -9.48 -18.28 -23.55
CA GLY A 213 -9.17 -18.78 -24.89
C GLY A 213 -10.29 -19.66 -25.46
N ASP A 214 -9.95 -20.86 -25.93
CA ASP A 214 -10.88 -21.77 -26.62
C ASP A 214 -11.51 -22.75 -25.61
N ILE A 215 -12.77 -22.49 -25.24
CA ILE A 215 -13.48 -23.25 -24.19
C ILE A 215 -13.58 -24.74 -24.54
N ASP A 216 -13.84 -25.07 -25.81
CA ASP A 216 -14.01 -26.46 -26.23
C ASP A 216 -12.70 -27.24 -26.04
N LYS A 217 -11.56 -26.63 -26.40
CA LYS A 217 -10.24 -27.22 -26.17
C LYS A 217 -9.85 -27.29 -24.69
N LEU A 218 -10.26 -26.32 -23.89
CA LEU A 218 -10.05 -26.38 -22.45
C LEU A 218 -10.76 -27.61 -21.86
N LEU A 219 -12.04 -27.79 -22.17
CA LEU A 219 -12.86 -28.88 -21.64
C LEU A 219 -12.32 -30.28 -22.02
N GLU A 220 -11.62 -30.40 -23.14
CA GLU A 220 -10.96 -31.64 -23.57
C GLU A 220 -9.66 -31.95 -22.80
N ASN A 221 -9.01 -30.95 -22.19
CA ASN A 221 -7.72 -31.10 -21.49
C ASN A 221 -7.83 -30.71 -20.00
N SER A 222 -8.00 -31.72 -19.14
CA SER A 222 -8.18 -31.53 -17.69
C SER A 222 -7.03 -30.78 -17.00
N ASN A 223 -5.78 -31.00 -17.43
CA ASN A 223 -4.61 -30.33 -16.85
C ASN A 223 -4.57 -28.84 -17.23
N GLU A 224 -4.92 -28.50 -18.47
CA GLU A 224 -4.96 -27.13 -18.96
C GLU A 224 -6.16 -26.36 -18.39
N THR A 225 -7.30 -27.06 -18.22
CA THR A 225 -8.45 -26.56 -17.45
C THR A 225 -8.03 -26.17 -16.04
N GLY A 226 -7.35 -27.07 -15.31
CA GLY A 226 -6.92 -26.80 -13.93
C GLY A 226 -6.04 -25.56 -13.80
N LYS A 227 -5.02 -25.42 -14.67
CA LYS A 227 -4.16 -24.23 -14.69
C LYS A 227 -4.93 -22.95 -15.02
N THR A 228 -5.85 -23.02 -15.97
CA THR A 228 -6.66 -21.87 -16.38
C THR A 228 -7.62 -21.44 -15.27
N CYS A 229 -8.22 -22.38 -14.54
CA CYS A 229 -9.05 -22.07 -13.37
C CYS A 229 -8.24 -21.36 -12.27
N ILE A 230 -7.02 -21.82 -11.98
CA ILE A 230 -6.14 -21.16 -11.00
C ILE A 230 -5.80 -19.73 -11.45
N LEU A 231 -5.50 -19.55 -12.73
CA LEU A 231 -5.21 -18.23 -13.32
C LEU A 231 -6.40 -17.28 -13.25
N ILE A 232 -7.61 -17.76 -13.52
CA ILE A 232 -8.84 -16.97 -13.43
C ILE A 232 -9.16 -16.62 -11.98
N ASN A 233 -9.00 -17.56 -11.05
CA ASN A 233 -9.19 -17.28 -9.62
C ASN A 233 -8.18 -16.23 -9.13
N ASN A 234 -6.90 -16.36 -9.49
CA ASN A 234 -5.87 -15.38 -9.17
C ASN A 234 -6.25 -13.98 -9.66
N PHE A 235 -6.63 -13.88 -10.94
CA PHE A 235 -7.03 -12.61 -11.54
C PHE A 235 -8.30 -12.04 -10.90
N SER A 236 -9.31 -12.87 -10.66
CA SER A 236 -10.59 -12.45 -10.06
C SER A 236 -10.40 -11.96 -8.63
N ALA A 237 -9.55 -12.61 -7.85
CA ALA A 237 -9.21 -12.20 -6.50
C ALA A 237 -8.53 -10.83 -6.48
N LEU A 238 -7.62 -10.55 -7.43
CA LEU A 238 -7.00 -9.24 -7.58
C LEU A 238 -8.03 -8.16 -7.95
N VAL A 239 -8.93 -8.45 -8.88
CA VAL A 239 -10.02 -7.53 -9.27
C VAL A 239 -10.95 -7.23 -8.09
N ALA A 240 -11.30 -8.25 -7.30
CA ALA A 240 -12.09 -8.08 -6.09
C ALA A 240 -11.39 -7.15 -5.08
N CYS A 241 -10.09 -7.36 -4.85
CA CYS A 241 -9.28 -6.48 -4.00
C CYS A 241 -9.32 -5.02 -4.49
N THR A 242 -9.14 -4.79 -5.80
CA THR A 242 -9.17 -3.44 -6.38
C THR A 242 -10.55 -2.78 -6.19
N HIS A 243 -11.65 -3.50 -6.43
CA HIS A 243 -12.99 -2.95 -6.23
C HIS A 243 -13.28 -2.61 -4.76
N ILE A 244 -12.81 -3.43 -3.81
CA ILE A 244 -12.98 -3.14 -2.38
C ILE A 244 -12.18 -1.89 -1.98
N LEU A 245 -10.95 -1.76 -2.46
CA LEU A 245 -10.13 -0.55 -2.23
C LEU A 245 -10.81 0.72 -2.77
N GLU A 246 -11.55 0.60 -3.86
CA GLU A 246 -12.25 1.70 -4.50
C GLU A 246 -13.61 2.04 -3.88
N ALA A 247 -14.12 1.20 -2.97
CA ALA A 247 -15.43 1.39 -2.39
C ALA A 247 -15.51 2.70 -1.57
N GLN A 248 -16.60 3.45 -1.74
CA GLN A 248 -16.85 4.70 -1.01
C GLN A 248 -17.31 4.48 0.44
N SER A 249 -17.65 3.24 0.79
CA SER A 249 -18.05 2.82 2.13
C SER A 249 -17.52 1.41 2.36
N ILE A 250 -17.00 1.16 3.55
CA ILE A 250 -16.40 -0.12 3.94
C ILE A 250 -17.15 -0.68 5.14
N THR A 251 -17.54 -1.95 5.06
CA THR A 251 -18.06 -2.74 6.17
C THR A 251 -16.98 -3.71 6.67
N ASN A 252 -17.17 -4.27 7.87
CA ASN A 252 -16.29 -5.32 8.37
C ASN A 252 -16.26 -6.53 7.42
N ASP A 253 -17.39 -6.91 6.82
CA ASP A 253 -17.46 -8.02 5.88
C ASP A 253 -16.64 -7.75 4.62
N LEU A 254 -16.71 -6.52 4.06
CA LEU A 254 -15.88 -6.13 2.92
C LEU A 254 -14.38 -6.15 3.27
N SER A 255 -14.02 -5.75 4.49
CA SER A 255 -12.61 -5.82 4.92
C SER A 255 -12.12 -7.26 5.06
N LEU A 256 -12.94 -8.18 5.58
CA LEU A 256 -12.62 -9.61 5.66
C LEU A 256 -12.51 -10.22 4.26
N GLN A 257 -13.44 -9.88 3.37
CA GLN A 257 -13.40 -10.30 1.98
C GLN A 257 -12.11 -9.84 1.30
N PHE A 258 -11.63 -8.62 1.56
CA PHE A 258 -10.33 -8.18 1.05
C PHE A 258 -9.20 -9.12 1.50
N GLY A 259 -9.15 -9.45 2.80
CA GLY A 259 -8.13 -10.34 3.36
C GLY A 259 -8.14 -11.73 2.70
N GLU A 260 -9.33 -12.32 2.55
CA GLU A 260 -9.53 -13.63 1.90
C GLU A 260 -9.10 -13.61 0.43
N GLU A 261 -9.53 -12.61 -0.33
CA GLU A 261 -9.19 -12.49 -1.75
C GLU A 261 -7.70 -12.20 -1.94
N TYR A 262 -7.11 -11.34 -1.11
CA TYR A 262 -5.69 -11.05 -1.20
C TYR A 262 -4.84 -12.28 -0.87
N TRP A 263 -5.26 -13.07 0.13
CA TRP A 263 -4.63 -14.36 0.43
C TRP A 263 -4.75 -15.34 -0.75
N ASN A 264 -5.94 -15.48 -1.33
CA ASN A 264 -6.16 -16.31 -2.52
C ASN A 264 -5.26 -15.88 -3.68
N TYR A 265 -5.13 -14.57 -3.93
CA TYR A 265 -4.21 -14.02 -4.91
C TYR A 265 -2.76 -14.42 -4.63
N CYS A 266 -2.29 -14.29 -3.38
CA CYS A 266 -0.93 -14.66 -2.99
C CYS A 266 -0.64 -16.17 -3.18
N GLU A 267 -1.53 -17.04 -2.70
CA GLU A 267 -1.38 -18.50 -2.80
C GLU A 267 -1.40 -18.99 -4.24
N THR A 268 -2.34 -18.49 -5.04
CA THR A 268 -2.43 -18.87 -6.46
C THR A 268 -1.26 -18.29 -7.26
N SER A 269 -0.75 -17.10 -6.92
CA SER A 269 0.43 -16.51 -7.56
C SER A 269 1.68 -17.38 -7.37
N ARG A 270 1.88 -17.96 -6.17
CA ARG A 270 3.00 -18.89 -5.93
C ARG A 270 2.98 -20.10 -6.85
N THR A 271 1.78 -20.59 -7.15
CA THR A 271 1.58 -21.74 -8.04
C THR A 271 1.77 -21.37 -9.50
N LEU A 272 1.27 -20.20 -9.92
CA LEU A 272 1.28 -19.73 -11.30
C LEU A 272 2.64 -19.17 -11.74
N PHE A 273 3.38 -18.56 -10.82
CA PHE A 273 4.60 -17.81 -11.09
C PHE A 273 5.74 -18.28 -10.16
N PRO A 274 6.21 -19.52 -10.31
CA PRO A 274 7.29 -20.04 -9.48
C PRO A 274 8.56 -19.20 -9.68
N GLY A 275 9.20 -18.80 -8.58
CA GLY A 275 10.40 -17.97 -8.62
C GLY A 275 10.14 -16.47 -8.77
N TYR A 276 8.89 -16.01 -8.72
CA TYR A 276 8.58 -14.58 -8.70
C TYR A 276 9.08 -13.91 -7.39
N THR A 277 9.72 -12.76 -7.54
CA THR A 277 10.25 -12.00 -6.40
C THR A 277 9.14 -11.24 -5.68
N ILE A 278 8.89 -11.61 -4.42
CA ILE A 278 7.98 -10.84 -3.57
C ILE A 278 8.61 -9.51 -3.13
N ASN A 279 8.01 -8.42 -3.58
CA ASN A 279 8.35 -7.05 -3.20
C ASN A 279 7.66 -6.58 -1.91
N PRO A 280 8.19 -5.57 -1.19
CA PRO A 280 7.61 -5.00 0.03
C PRO A 280 6.13 -4.63 -0.07
N ASN A 281 5.69 -4.15 -1.24
CA ASN A 281 4.30 -3.77 -1.47
C ASN A 281 3.32 -4.94 -1.29
N HIS A 282 3.73 -6.17 -1.61
CA HIS A 282 2.88 -7.34 -1.39
C HIS A 282 2.65 -7.57 0.11
N HIS A 283 3.69 -7.39 0.92
CA HIS A 283 3.56 -7.51 2.36
C HIS A 283 2.73 -6.37 2.95
N TYR A 284 2.92 -5.12 2.49
CA TYR A 284 2.08 -4.00 2.94
C TYR A 284 0.60 -4.21 2.63
N ALA A 285 0.29 -4.84 1.50
CA ALA A 285 -1.08 -5.14 1.13
C ALA A 285 -1.77 -6.16 2.05
N LEU A 286 -1.01 -7.04 2.73
CA LEU A 286 -1.57 -7.92 3.77
C LEU A 286 -2.18 -7.14 4.95
N HIS A 287 -1.76 -5.89 5.16
CA HIS A 287 -2.31 -5.05 6.22
C HIS A 287 -3.56 -4.27 5.80
N ILE A 288 -3.95 -4.32 4.52
CA ILE A 288 -5.07 -3.52 4.00
C ILE A 288 -6.39 -3.91 4.67
N GLU A 289 -6.65 -5.19 4.96
CA GLU A 289 -7.84 -5.60 5.73
C GLU A 289 -7.94 -4.80 7.04
N LYS A 290 -6.84 -4.74 7.80
CA LYS A 290 -6.83 -4.04 9.08
C LYS A 290 -6.91 -2.52 8.90
N GLN A 291 -6.25 -1.98 7.87
CA GLN A 291 -6.33 -0.57 7.52
C GLN A 291 -7.76 -0.16 7.12
N LEU A 292 -8.48 -1.01 6.38
CA LEU A 292 -9.89 -0.81 6.01
C LEU A 292 -10.79 -0.76 7.25
N LYS A 293 -10.55 -1.62 8.24
CA LYS A 293 -11.27 -1.58 9.53
C LYS A 293 -10.96 -0.32 10.35
N TRP A 294 -9.76 0.23 10.21
CA TRP A 294 -9.30 1.39 10.98
C TRP A 294 -9.68 2.73 10.36
N TRP A 295 -9.37 2.91 9.08
CA TRP A 295 -9.54 4.16 8.36
C TRP A 295 -10.87 4.22 7.59
N GLY A 296 -11.54 3.08 7.43
CA GLY A 296 -12.68 2.97 6.52
C GLY A 296 -12.20 2.97 5.06
N PRO A 297 -12.96 3.58 4.13
CA PRO A 297 -12.61 3.71 2.73
C PRO A 297 -11.21 4.32 2.51
N LEU A 298 -10.27 3.53 1.95
CA LEU A 298 -8.89 4.00 1.78
C LEU A 298 -8.76 5.13 0.76
N ASN A 299 -9.67 5.22 -0.22
CA ASN A 299 -9.75 6.35 -1.15
C ASN A 299 -9.76 7.73 -0.47
N GLY A 300 -10.28 7.84 0.76
CA GLY A 300 -10.29 9.10 1.51
C GLY A 300 -8.94 9.47 2.14
N VAL A 301 -8.02 8.52 2.26
CA VAL A 301 -6.70 8.69 2.91
C VAL A 301 -5.51 8.46 1.96
N LEU A 302 -5.77 8.07 0.71
CA LEU A 302 -4.75 7.97 -0.34
C LEU A 302 -4.14 9.35 -0.67
N GLU A 303 -2.89 9.34 -1.14
CA GLU A 303 -2.09 10.56 -1.35
C GLU A 303 -2.55 11.41 -2.55
N PHE A 304 -3.62 11.03 -3.26
CA PHE A 304 -4.15 11.76 -4.41
C PHE A 304 -4.29 13.28 -4.21
N ALA A 305 -4.82 13.67 -3.05
CA ALA A 305 -4.98 15.08 -2.71
C ALA A 305 -3.63 15.78 -2.51
N GLY A 306 -2.67 15.09 -1.87
CA GLY A 306 -1.31 15.56 -1.64
C GLY A 306 -0.53 15.70 -2.95
N GLU A 307 -0.57 14.71 -3.83
CA GLU A 307 0.08 14.77 -5.15
C GLU A 307 -0.47 15.89 -6.02
N ARG A 308 -1.79 16.08 -6.03
CA ARG A 308 -2.43 17.19 -6.75
C ARG A 308 -1.97 18.54 -6.19
N LEU A 309 -1.90 18.67 -4.88
CA LEU A 309 -1.38 19.87 -4.23
C LEU A 309 0.08 20.11 -4.60
N ASN A 310 0.93 19.07 -4.61
CA ASN A 310 2.32 19.17 -5.05
C ASN A 310 2.42 19.68 -6.49
N GLY A 311 1.59 19.17 -7.40
CA GLY A 311 1.52 19.63 -8.78
C GLY A 311 1.12 21.10 -8.90
N ILE A 312 0.16 21.56 -8.08
CA ILE A 312 -0.23 22.98 -8.00
C ILE A 312 0.95 23.83 -7.47
N LEU A 313 1.59 23.39 -6.39
CA LEU A 313 2.70 24.11 -5.78
C LEU A 313 3.91 24.24 -6.71
N GLN A 314 4.20 23.22 -7.52
CA GLN A 314 5.27 23.25 -8.52
C GLN A 314 5.02 24.26 -9.65
N GLN A 315 3.75 24.60 -9.91
CA GLN A 315 3.38 25.62 -10.91
C GLN A 315 3.49 27.05 -10.38
N ILE A 316 3.58 27.23 -9.06
CA ILE A 316 3.77 28.55 -8.46
C ILE A 316 5.21 29.00 -8.76
N PRO A 317 5.41 30.16 -9.42
CA PRO A 317 6.75 30.65 -9.70
C PRO A 317 7.55 30.84 -8.41
N ALA A 318 8.67 30.14 -8.30
CA ALA A 318 9.63 30.32 -7.20
C ALA A 318 10.46 31.61 -7.36
N SER A 319 9.83 32.73 -7.71
CA SER A 319 10.48 34.03 -7.66
C SER A 319 10.63 34.41 -6.19
N GLY A 320 11.73 34.00 -5.57
CA GLY A 320 12.08 34.28 -4.17
C GLY A 320 12.35 35.75 -3.87
N LYS A 321 11.47 36.65 -4.28
CA LYS A 321 11.42 38.03 -3.78
C LYS A 321 10.39 38.08 -2.66
N VAL A 322 10.85 37.82 -1.43
CA VAL A 322 10.12 38.24 -0.23
C VAL A 322 10.41 39.73 -0.05
N GLY A 323 9.39 40.58 -0.22
CA GLY A 323 9.42 42.01 0.09
C GLY A 323 9.97 42.91 -1.03
N GLU A 324 9.05 43.45 -1.83
CA GLU A 324 9.03 44.90 -2.13
C GLU A 324 7.82 45.48 -1.39
#